data_AF-A0A8C7E258-F1
#
_entry.id   AF-A0A8C7E258-F1
#
_cell.length_a   1.000
_cell.length_b   1.000
_cell.length_c   1.000
_cell.angle_alpha   90.00
_cell.angle_beta   90.00
_cell.angle_gamma   90.00
#
_symmetry.space_group_name_H-M   'P 1'
#
loop_
_entity.id
_entity.type
_entity.pdbx_description
1 polymer ?
#
loop_
_entity_poly.entity_id
_entity_poly.type
_entity_poly.pdbx_seq_one_letter_code
_entity_poly.pdbx_strand_id
1 'polypeptide(L)'
;MDLKCGLEECSMALNLFLNNKFSEALELLRPWSKDSMYHALGYSGILVIQAAMTFEQQDIQTGLCTIKEALQTCQKFRKRNTVVESLSSLVSKQSVDQLSEEEMHAELCYAECLLQKAVLTFVQVTILASYTDIINFFLVCSCFGINLFAFLLCKDENMINFIKGGLKIRTSYQIYKYVLQMSQSSKIRSEIFHHFEGGVQLGIGGFNLEVGLHQLREGASGSSLRAILCTFTLLLYHTYVSLILGTGEANLLEAEAFLQPYLQKFPKAALILFYDARINILKGNFEKAEVTFQNCIAAQQEWKPIHHLCYWELMWCYSFQQDWLQAYRYADLLCKESRWSKAIYVFQKAAILCMLPDVDVKTTGEDIVALFR
;
A
#
# COMPACT_ATOMS: atom_id res chain seq x y z
N MET A 1 28.46 -3.47 5.13
CA MET A 1 27.50 -2.44 5.57
C MET A 1 27.00 -2.86 6.94
N ASP A 2 27.10 -2.02 7.97
CA ASP A 2 26.50 -2.33 9.28
C ASP A 2 25.02 -1.91 9.34
N LEU A 3 24.32 -2.32 10.40
CA LEU A 3 22.89 -2.08 10.58
C LEU A 3 22.56 -0.57 10.69
N LYS A 4 23.38 0.21 11.40
CA LYS A 4 23.15 1.64 11.62
C LYS A 4 23.24 2.40 10.30
N CYS A 5 24.31 2.17 9.54
CA CYS A 5 24.48 2.77 8.21
C CYS A 5 23.36 2.36 7.26
N GLY A 6 22.93 1.08 7.28
CA GLY A 6 21.80 0.61 6.50
C GLY A 6 20.48 1.34 6.80
N LEU A 7 20.22 1.65 8.08
CA LEU A 7 19.06 2.42 8.52
C LEU A 7 19.15 3.89 8.08
N GLU A 8 20.31 4.51 8.21
CA GLU A 8 20.56 5.91 7.83
C GLU A 8 20.37 6.12 6.32
N GLU A 9 20.98 5.28 5.48
CA GLU A 9 20.83 5.35 4.02
C GLU A 9 19.38 5.07 3.59
N CYS A 10 18.68 4.14 4.24
CA CYS A 10 17.25 3.91 3.98
C CYS A 10 16.37 5.10 4.40
N SER A 11 16.73 5.81 5.48
CA SER A 11 16.07 7.05 5.86
C SER A 11 16.28 8.14 4.80
N MET A 12 17.49 8.26 4.25
CA MET A 12 17.76 9.16 3.13
C MET A 12 16.94 8.80 1.89
N ALA A 13 16.88 7.51 1.54
CA ALA A 13 16.08 7.03 0.41
C ALA A 13 14.58 7.30 0.61
N LEU A 14 14.05 7.13 1.82
CA LEU A 14 12.68 7.47 2.15
C LEU A 14 12.41 8.98 2.00
N ASN A 15 13.34 9.84 2.43
CA ASN A 15 13.21 11.28 2.22
C ASN A 15 13.23 11.64 0.72
N LEU A 16 14.06 10.99 -0.10
CA LEU A 16 14.06 11.16 -1.56
C LEU A 16 12.72 10.74 -2.16
N PHE A 17 12.23 9.54 -1.79
CA PHE A 17 10.94 9.01 -2.22
C PHE A 17 9.79 9.98 -1.92
N LEU A 18 9.72 10.49 -0.69
CA LEU A 18 8.68 11.44 -0.28
C LEU A 18 8.78 12.78 -1.00
N ASN A 19 9.97 13.20 -1.43
CA ASN A 19 10.15 14.39 -2.26
C ASN A 19 9.97 14.10 -3.76
N ASN A 20 9.29 13.01 -4.12
CA ASN A 20 9.02 12.58 -5.49
C ASN A 20 10.28 12.27 -6.33
N LYS A 21 11.43 12.04 -5.69
CA LYS A 21 12.69 11.67 -6.34
C LYS A 21 12.84 10.14 -6.35
N PHE A 22 11.92 9.45 -7.02
CA PHE A 22 11.79 8.01 -6.89
C PHE A 22 12.98 7.26 -7.50
N SER A 23 13.46 7.70 -8.67
CA SER A 23 14.67 7.12 -9.28
C SER A 23 15.92 7.29 -8.40
N GLU A 24 16.15 8.49 -7.85
CA GLU A 24 17.29 8.74 -6.93
C GLU A 24 17.20 7.84 -5.69
N ALA A 25 16.00 7.62 -5.14
CA ALA A 25 15.79 6.70 -4.02
C ALA A 25 16.15 5.25 -4.39
N LEU A 26 15.73 4.77 -5.58
CA LEU A 26 16.07 3.43 -6.06
C LEU A 26 17.56 3.26 -6.34
N GLU A 27 18.20 4.27 -6.94
CA GLU A 27 19.64 4.28 -7.23
C GLU A 27 20.49 4.24 -5.96
N LEU A 28 20.06 4.93 -4.89
CA LEU A 28 20.70 4.85 -3.59
C LEU A 28 20.63 3.44 -2.98
N LEU A 29 19.47 2.79 -3.10
CA LEU A 29 19.22 1.50 -2.43
C LEU A 29 19.79 0.29 -3.18
N ARG A 30 19.79 0.35 -4.51
CA ARG A 30 20.09 -0.80 -5.39
C ARG A 30 21.46 -1.45 -5.14
N PRO A 31 22.58 -0.72 -4.98
CA PRO A 31 23.91 -1.32 -4.85
C PRO A 31 24.03 -2.26 -3.65
N TRP A 32 23.30 -1.98 -2.58
CA TRP A 32 23.39 -2.72 -1.30
C TRP A 32 22.27 -3.74 -1.10
N SER A 33 21.34 -3.87 -2.07
CA SER A 33 20.16 -4.75 -1.97
C SER A 33 20.47 -6.23 -1.74
N LYS A 34 21.70 -6.69 -2.03
CA LYS A 34 22.15 -8.09 -1.82
C LYS A 34 22.94 -8.29 -0.52
N ASP A 35 23.36 -7.20 0.11
CA ASP A 35 24.34 -7.17 1.21
C ASP A 35 23.79 -6.49 2.48
N SER A 36 22.63 -5.86 2.43
CA SER A 36 21.99 -5.21 3.58
C SER A 36 20.48 -5.48 3.58
N MET A 37 19.94 -5.98 4.70
CA MET A 37 18.52 -6.32 4.84
C MET A 37 17.58 -5.14 4.61
N TYR A 38 18.00 -3.94 5.06
CA TYR A 38 17.20 -2.72 4.95
C TYR A 38 17.19 -2.17 3.53
N HIS A 39 18.34 -2.17 2.86
CA HIS A 39 18.43 -1.81 1.45
C HIS A 39 17.63 -2.78 0.56
N ALA A 40 17.72 -4.08 0.86
CA ALA A 40 16.94 -5.10 0.17
C ALA A 40 15.44 -4.84 0.30
N LEU A 41 14.96 -4.65 1.54
CA LEU A 41 13.56 -4.37 1.85
C LEU A 41 13.09 -3.05 1.23
N GLY A 42 13.86 -1.97 1.36
CA GLY A 42 13.51 -0.66 0.83
C GLY A 42 13.42 -0.67 -0.70
N TYR A 43 14.44 -1.23 -1.36
CA TYR A 43 14.48 -1.36 -2.82
C TYR A 43 13.32 -2.21 -3.33
N SER A 44 13.10 -3.40 -2.74
CA SER A 44 11.98 -4.25 -3.12
C SER A 44 10.63 -3.60 -2.81
N GLY A 45 10.51 -2.87 -1.70
CA GLY A 45 9.29 -2.19 -1.29
C GLY A 45 8.84 -1.13 -2.28
N ILE A 46 9.77 -0.29 -2.76
CA ILE A 46 9.46 0.72 -3.79
C ILE A 46 9.00 0.03 -5.09
N LEU A 47 9.71 -1.00 -5.54
CA LEU A 47 9.32 -1.74 -6.76
C LEU A 47 7.99 -2.48 -6.61
N VAL A 48 7.66 -2.99 -5.42
CA VAL A 48 6.36 -3.61 -5.12
C VAL A 48 5.25 -2.57 -5.19
N ILE A 49 5.46 -1.37 -4.65
CA ILE A 49 4.48 -0.27 -4.74
C ILE A 49 4.25 0.10 -6.21
N GLN A 50 5.30 0.24 -7.02
CA GLN A 50 5.17 0.49 -8.46
C GLN A 50 4.36 -0.60 -9.15
N ALA A 51 4.76 -1.86 -8.97
CA ALA A 51 4.10 -3.00 -9.60
C ALA A 51 2.62 -3.14 -9.19
N ALA A 52 2.31 -2.85 -7.92
CA ALA A 52 0.94 -2.87 -7.43
C ALA A 52 0.08 -1.75 -8.03
N MET A 53 0.67 -0.58 -8.33
CA MET A 53 -0.06 0.56 -8.89
C MET A 53 -0.21 0.51 -10.41
N THR A 54 0.75 -0.08 -11.15
CA THR A 54 0.64 -0.19 -12.61
C THR A 54 -0.36 -1.27 -13.04
N PHE A 55 -0.59 -2.27 -12.17
CA PHE A 55 -1.37 -3.47 -12.50
C PHE A 55 -0.86 -4.18 -13.77
N GLU A 56 0.42 -4.01 -14.14
CA GLU A 56 1.00 -4.66 -15.30
C GLU A 56 1.65 -5.99 -14.90
N GLN A 57 1.33 -7.06 -15.65
CA GLN A 57 1.82 -8.40 -15.33
C GLN A 57 3.36 -8.47 -15.29
N GLN A 58 4.04 -7.77 -16.21
CA GLN A 58 5.50 -7.72 -16.27
C GLN A 58 6.12 -7.05 -15.03
N ASP A 59 5.56 -5.91 -14.61
CA ASP A 59 6.02 -5.20 -13.42
C ASP A 59 5.78 -6.04 -12.16
N ILE A 60 4.64 -6.71 -12.08
CA ILE A 60 4.30 -7.62 -10.99
C ILE A 60 5.25 -8.80 -10.91
N GLN A 61 5.59 -9.43 -12.05
CA GLN A 61 6.61 -10.49 -12.04
C GLN A 61 7.96 -9.96 -11.59
N THR A 62 8.34 -8.75 -12.03
CA THR A 62 9.60 -8.11 -11.63
C THR A 62 9.63 -7.81 -10.13
N GLY A 63 8.54 -7.27 -9.58
CA GLY A 63 8.38 -7.04 -8.14
C GLY A 63 8.43 -8.33 -7.33
N LEU A 64 7.75 -9.40 -7.80
CA LEU A 64 7.77 -10.72 -7.17
C LEU A 64 9.15 -11.39 -7.20
N CYS A 65 9.93 -11.16 -8.26
CA CYS A 65 11.32 -11.61 -8.36
C CYS A 65 12.20 -10.84 -7.37
N THR A 66 12.12 -9.51 -7.39
CA THR A 66 12.93 -8.64 -6.51
C THR A 66 12.68 -8.96 -5.03
N ILE A 67 11.42 -9.11 -4.63
CA ILE A 67 11.12 -9.43 -3.23
C ILE A 67 11.57 -10.84 -2.83
N LYS A 68 11.68 -11.77 -3.77
CA LYS A 68 12.29 -13.09 -3.52
C LYS A 68 13.78 -12.96 -3.26
N GLU A 69 14.48 -12.08 -3.98
CA GLU A 69 15.88 -11.76 -3.70
C GLU A 69 16.03 -11.07 -2.33
N ALA A 70 15.14 -10.13 -1.99
CA ALA A 70 15.16 -9.47 -0.69
C ALA A 70 14.93 -10.44 0.49
N LEU A 71 14.02 -11.40 0.34
CA LEU A 71 13.84 -12.50 1.31
C LEU A 71 15.12 -13.31 1.48
N GLN A 72 15.85 -13.61 0.39
CA GLN A 72 17.13 -14.32 0.46
C GLN A 72 18.19 -13.48 1.17
N THR A 73 18.26 -12.17 0.92
CA THR A 73 19.17 -11.27 1.64
C THR A 73 18.86 -11.27 3.13
N CYS A 74 17.60 -11.04 3.53
CA CYS A 74 17.19 -11.06 4.94
C CYS A 74 17.51 -12.40 5.62
N GLN A 75 17.31 -13.52 4.92
CA GLN A 75 17.58 -14.87 5.44
C GLN A 75 19.06 -15.09 5.82
N LYS A 76 20.02 -14.37 5.21
CA LYS A 76 21.45 -14.46 5.56
C LYS A 76 21.74 -13.93 6.96
N PHE A 77 20.94 -12.97 7.44
CA PHE A 77 21.09 -12.30 8.73
C PHE A 77 20.22 -12.91 9.83
N ARG A 78 19.27 -13.78 9.48
CA ARG A 78 18.44 -14.51 10.44
C ARG A 78 19.23 -15.64 11.11
N LYS A 79 18.91 -15.91 12.38
CA LYS A 79 19.47 -17.05 13.11
C LYS A 79 19.16 -18.36 12.36
N ARG A 80 20.16 -19.21 12.12
CA ARG A 80 20.02 -20.42 11.28
C ARG A 80 19.00 -21.45 11.80
N ASN A 81 18.60 -21.39 13.06
CA ASN A 81 17.76 -22.40 13.72
C ASN A 81 16.28 -21.99 13.90
N THR A 82 15.85 -20.76 13.58
CA THR A 82 14.49 -20.28 13.92
C THR A 82 13.36 -20.80 13.02
N VAL A 83 13.64 -21.36 11.84
CA VAL A 83 12.58 -21.57 10.81
C VAL A 83 11.96 -22.97 10.85
N VAL A 84 12.58 -23.96 11.49
CA VAL A 84 12.11 -25.37 11.43
C VAL A 84 11.44 -25.86 12.73
N GLU A 85 11.69 -25.26 13.90
CA GLU A 85 11.05 -25.69 15.15
C GLU A 85 9.78 -24.88 15.52
N SER A 86 9.63 -23.63 15.05
CA SER A 86 8.47 -22.79 15.40
C SER A 86 7.15 -23.18 14.72
N LEU A 87 7.19 -24.12 13.78
CA LEU A 87 5.98 -24.66 13.13
C LEU A 87 5.47 -25.94 13.80
N SER A 88 6.19 -26.52 14.78
CA SER A 88 5.89 -27.84 15.33
C SER A 88 5.70 -27.96 16.85
N SER A 89 5.77 -26.89 17.65
CA SER A 89 5.47 -27.03 19.07
C SER A 89 4.74 -25.85 19.68
N LEU A 90 3.52 -26.15 20.14
CA LEU A 90 3.04 -25.87 21.50
C LEU A 90 3.92 -24.90 22.30
N VAL A 91 3.27 -23.80 22.71
CA VAL A 91 3.51 -23.02 23.92
C VAL A 91 4.34 -23.80 24.94
N SER A 92 5.66 -23.66 24.89
CA SER A 92 6.54 -23.99 26.00
C SER A 92 7.31 -22.71 26.31
N LYS A 93 7.17 -22.28 27.57
CA LYS A 93 8.05 -21.31 28.22
C LYS A 93 9.46 -21.89 28.22
N GLN A 94 10.17 -21.79 27.12
CA GLN A 94 11.61 -21.99 27.06
C GLN A 94 12.22 -20.70 26.55
N SER A 95 13.29 -20.31 27.23
CA SER A 95 14.07 -19.08 27.08
C SER A 95 13.90 -18.42 25.72
N VAL A 96 13.44 -17.16 25.71
CA VAL A 96 13.68 -16.27 24.57
C VAL A 96 15.19 -16.27 24.38
N ASP A 97 15.67 -17.08 23.45
CA ASP A 97 17.06 -17.05 23.03
C ASP A 97 17.39 -15.59 22.74
N GLN A 98 18.43 -15.05 23.40
CA GLN A 98 18.85 -13.67 23.19
C GLN A 98 19.36 -13.55 21.74
N LEU A 99 18.48 -13.13 20.84
CA LEU A 99 18.89 -12.69 19.50
C LEU A 99 19.70 -11.42 19.64
N SER A 100 20.70 -11.28 18.79
CA SER A 100 21.31 -9.98 18.56
C SER A 100 20.29 -9.01 17.97
N GLU A 101 20.53 -7.71 18.16
CA GLU A 101 19.69 -6.67 17.56
C GLU A 101 19.60 -6.83 16.03
N GLU A 102 20.70 -7.16 15.37
CA GLU A 102 20.73 -7.42 13.93
C GLU A 102 19.82 -8.58 13.50
N GLU A 103 19.84 -9.69 14.24
CA GLU A 103 18.94 -10.82 14.00
C GLU A 103 17.46 -10.45 14.22
N MET A 104 17.16 -9.62 15.23
CA MET A 104 15.79 -9.12 15.47
C MET A 104 15.29 -8.28 14.28
N HIS A 105 16.12 -7.37 13.79
CA HIS A 105 15.83 -6.59 12.59
C HIS A 105 15.68 -7.47 11.34
N ALA A 106 16.46 -8.56 11.23
CA ALA A 106 16.36 -9.49 10.11
C ALA A 106 15.06 -10.28 10.11
N GLU A 107 14.60 -10.76 11.28
CA GLU A 107 13.28 -11.40 11.45
C GLU A 107 12.15 -10.44 11.04
N LEU A 108 12.21 -9.19 11.50
CA LEU A 108 11.26 -8.14 11.14
C LEU A 108 11.23 -7.86 9.63
N CYS A 109 12.38 -7.59 9.00
CA CYS A 109 12.46 -7.29 7.57
C CYS A 109 11.99 -8.48 6.71
N TYR A 110 12.27 -9.72 7.16
CA TYR A 110 11.79 -10.92 6.50
C TYR A 110 10.26 -11.04 6.56
N ALA A 111 9.66 -10.76 7.73
CA ALA A 111 8.20 -10.74 7.89
C ALA A 111 7.51 -9.69 7.00
N GLU A 112 8.13 -8.52 6.84
CA GLU A 112 7.67 -7.45 5.95
C GLU A 112 7.74 -7.86 4.47
N CYS A 113 8.85 -8.47 4.06
CA CYS A 113 8.97 -9.01 2.70
C CYS A 113 7.94 -10.12 2.43
N LEU A 114 7.60 -10.95 3.42
CA LEU A 114 6.54 -11.94 3.26
C LEU A 114 5.17 -11.29 3.04
N LEU A 115 4.87 -10.22 3.78
CA LEU A 115 3.62 -9.45 3.61
C LEU A 115 3.54 -8.79 2.24
N GLN A 116 4.55 -8.01 1.88
CA GLN A 116 4.61 -7.33 0.57
C GLN A 116 4.50 -8.34 -0.59
N LYS A 117 5.15 -9.52 -0.45
CA LYS A 117 5.03 -10.59 -1.44
C LYS A 117 3.64 -11.18 -1.50
N ALA A 118 2.97 -11.36 -0.36
CA ALA A 118 1.60 -11.84 -0.31
C ALA A 118 0.65 -10.84 -0.98
N VAL A 119 0.75 -9.54 -0.64
CA VAL A 119 -0.03 -8.45 -1.26
C VAL A 119 0.13 -8.48 -2.78
N LEU A 120 1.37 -8.51 -3.29
CA LEU A 120 1.61 -8.53 -4.73
C LEU A 120 1.11 -9.82 -5.40
N THR A 121 1.14 -10.96 -4.70
CA THR A 121 0.54 -12.22 -5.18
C THR A 121 -0.99 -12.08 -5.29
N PHE A 122 -1.65 -11.41 -4.34
CA PHE A 122 -3.09 -11.16 -4.44
C PHE A 122 -3.41 -10.19 -5.58
N VAL A 123 -2.64 -9.12 -5.76
CA VAL A 123 -2.81 -8.21 -6.91
C VAL A 123 -2.69 -8.97 -8.23
N GLN A 124 -1.71 -9.89 -8.34
CA GLN A 124 -1.58 -10.75 -9.52
C GLN A 124 -2.84 -11.61 -9.76
N VAL A 125 -3.38 -12.24 -8.71
CA VAL A 125 -4.61 -13.04 -8.79
C VAL A 125 -5.81 -12.16 -9.15
N THR A 126 -5.91 -10.95 -8.60
CA THR A 126 -6.98 -9.99 -8.92
C THR A 126 -6.91 -9.54 -10.38
N ILE A 127 -5.73 -9.34 -10.97
CA ILE A 127 -5.62 -9.02 -12.40
C ILE A 127 -6.15 -10.17 -13.23
N LEU A 128 -5.75 -11.40 -12.92
CA LEU A 128 -6.21 -12.59 -13.63
C LEU A 128 -7.74 -12.78 -13.49
N ALA A 129 -8.30 -12.45 -12.32
CA ALA A 129 -9.75 -12.46 -12.09
C ALA A 129 -10.48 -11.26 -12.72
N SER A 130 -9.81 -10.12 -12.93
CA SER A 130 -10.40 -8.94 -13.57
C SER A 130 -10.65 -9.12 -15.08
N TYR A 131 -10.07 -10.15 -15.69
CA TYR A 131 -10.49 -10.63 -17.01
C TYR A 131 -11.86 -11.33 -17.01
N THR A 132 -12.43 -11.63 -15.83
CA THR A 132 -13.67 -12.42 -15.64
C THR A 132 -14.59 -11.90 -14.52
N ASP A 133 -14.71 -10.58 -14.31
CA ASP A 133 -15.81 -9.88 -13.59
C ASP A 133 -15.38 -8.97 -12.42
N ILE A 134 -15.45 -7.69 -12.74
CA ILE A 134 -15.27 -6.50 -11.90
C ILE A 134 -16.33 -6.33 -10.79
N ILE A 135 -17.45 -7.04 -10.88
CA ILE A 135 -18.52 -7.00 -9.88
C ILE A 135 -17.99 -7.49 -8.51
N ASN A 136 -16.98 -8.36 -8.49
CA ASN A 136 -16.43 -8.91 -7.26
C ASN A 136 -15.56 -7.94 -6.46
N PHE A 137 -14.91 -6.93 -7.06
CA PHE A 137 -14.04 -6.03 -6.27
C PHE A 137 -14.86 -5.08 -5.37
N PHE A 138 -16.01 -4.59 -5.87
CA PHE A 138 -16.97 -3.85 -5.07
C PHE A 138 -17.75 -4.77 -4.10
N LEU A 139 -18.10 -6.01 -4.49
CA LEU A 139 -18.79 -6.95 -3.59
C LEU A 139 -17.90 -7.52 -2.46
N VAL A 140 -16.59 -7.68 -2.69
CA VAL A 140 -15.61 -8.10 -1.67
C VAL A 140 -15.45 -7.02 -0.59
N CYS A 141 -15.69 -5.78 -0.96
CA CYS A 141 -15.69 -4.62 -0.08
C CYS A 141 -17.03 -4.43 0.68
N SER A 142 -18.13 -5.00 0.20
CA SER A 142 -19.46 -4.94 0.86
C SER A 142 -19.95 -6.32 1.34
N CYS A 143 -19.44 -6.75 2.50
CA CYS A 143 -20.06 -7.63 3.50
C CYS A 143 -20.76 -8.99 3.15
N PHE A 144 -20.84 -9.50 1.92
CA PHE A 144 -21.49 -10.81 1.66
C PHE A 144 -20.74 -11.81 0.76
N GLY A 145 -19.51 -11.52 0.33
CA GLY A 145 -18.83 -12.27 -0.73
C GLY A 145 -17.85 -13.39 -0.34
N ILE A 146 -17.52 -13.62 0.94
CA ILE A 146 -16.38 -14.51 1.29
C ILE A 146 -16.63 -15.97 0.87
N ASN A 147 -17.86 -16.47 0.95
CA ASN A 147 -18.17 -17.88 0.66
C ASN A 147 -18.38 -18.17 -0.83
N LEU A 148 -18.89 -17.21 -1.62
CA LEU A 148 -19.10 -17.39 -3.07
C LEU A 148 -17.80 -17.17 -3.87
N PHE A 149 -16.95 -16.24 -3.40
CA PHE A 149 -15.62 -16.00 -3.97
C PHE A 149 -14.69 -17.21 -3.76
N ALA A 150 -14.78 -17.88 -2.61
CA ALA A 150 -14.09 -19.14 -2.36
C ALA A 150 -14.56 -20.29 -3.27
N PHE A 151 -15.84 -20.30 -3.68
CA PHE A 151 -16.40 -21.36 -4.53
C PHE A 151 -16.03 -21.19 -6.02
N LEU A 152 -15.97 -19.96 -6.52
CA LEU A 152 -15.54 -19.66 -7.90
C LEU A 152 -14.01 -19.80 -8.10
N LEU A 153 -13.20 -19.60 -7.05
CA LEU A 153 -11.74 -19.78 -7.08
C LEU A 153 -11.28 -21.26 -7.12
N CYS A 154 -12.13 -22.21 -6.73
CA CYS A 154 -11.74 -23.63 -6.55
C CYS A 154 -11.47 -24.42 -7.85
N LYS A 155 -11.51 -23.78 -9.03
CA LYS A 155 -11.33 -24.48 -10.33
C LYS A 155 -10.02 -24.21 -11.08
N ASP A 156 -9.16 -23.29 -10.63
CA ASP A 156 -7.99 -22.83 -11.41
C ASP A 156 -6.64 -22.87 -10.66
N GLU A 157 -5.53 -22.90 -11.42
CA GLU A 157 -4.14 -22.76 -10.94
C GLU A 157 -3.92 -21.51 -10.07
N ASN A 158 -4.78 -20.49 -10.22
CA ASN A 158 -4.82 -19.26 -9.42
C ASN A 158 -5.06 -19.52 -7.93
N MET A 159 -5.71 -20.63 -7.57
CA MET A 159 -5.92 -21.06 -6.19
C MET A 159 -4.60 -21.36 -5.48
N ILE A 160 -3.61 -21.93 -6.19
CA ILE A 160 -2.30 -22.24 -5.61
C ILE A 160 -1.58 -20.95 -5.20
N ASN A 161 -1.66 -19.90 -6.02
CA ASN A 161 -1.06 -18.60 -5.70
C ASN A 161 -1.80 -17.91 -4.55
N PHE A 162 -3.13 -17.99 -4.51
CA PHE A 162 -3.94 -17.50 -3.40
C PHE A 162 -3.59 -18.20 -2.06
N ILE A 163 -3.54 -19.54 -2.05
CA ILE A 163 -3.14 -20.33 -0.87
C ILE A 163 -1.70 -19.97 -0.46
N LYS A 164 -0.78 -19.89 -1.42
CA LYS A 164 0.61 -19.46 -1.16
C LYS A 164 0.67 -18.05 -0.59
N GLY A 165 -0.25 -17.14 -0.96
CA GLY A 165 -0.39 -15.80 -0.39
C GLY A 165 -0.86 -15.87 1.06
N GLY A 166 -1.95 -16.61 1.33
CA GLY A 166 -2.48 -16.80 2.68
C GLY A 166 -1.50 -17.46 3.66
N LEU A 167 -0.73 -18.46 3.20
CA LEU A 167 0.33 -19.07 4.02
C LEU A 167 1.43 -18.05 4.39
N LYS A 168 1.82 -17.15 3.47
CA LYS A 168 2.81 -16.11 3.78
C LYS A 168 2.30 -15.09 4.79
N ILE A 169 1.03 -14.67 4.68
CA ILE A 169 0.37 -13.82 5.68
C ILE A 169 0.44 -14.49 7.06
N ARG A 170 0.05 -15.78 7.14
CA ARG A 170 0.11 -16.53 8.39
C ARG A 170 1.53 -16.60 8.95
N THR A 171 2.52 -16.95 8.13
CA THR A 171 3.93 -17.03 8.56
C THR A 171 4.43 -15.68 9.04
N SER A 172 4.16 -14.61 8.30
CA SER A 172 4.54 -13.25 8.70
C SER A 172 3.92 -12.87 10.05
N TYR A 173 2.62 -13.13 10.24
CA TYR A 173 1.95 -12.86 11.52
C TYR A 173 2.60 -13.60 12.71
N GLN A 174 2.98 -14.87 12.53
CA GLN A 174 3.69 -15.61 13.58
C GLN A 174 5.05 -14.98 13.91
N ILE A 175 5.79 -14.55 12.90
CA ILE A 175 7.07 -13.84 13.12
C ILE A 175 6.82 -12.52 13.85
N TYR A 176 5.81 -11.74 13.47
CA TYR A 176 5.44 -10.51 14.17
C TYR A 176 5.08 -10.73 15.64
N LYS A 177 4.32 -11.77 15.96
CA LYS A 177 4.04 -12.12 17.35
C LYS A 177 5.31 -12.48 18.12
N TYR A 178 6.23 -13.19 17.48
CA TYR A 178 7.53 -13.53 18.07
C TYR A 178 8.36 -12.27 18.33
N VAL A 179 8.55 -11.40 17.33
CA VAL A 179 9.34 -10.16 17.50
C VAL A 179 8.68 -9.16 18.45
N LEU A 180 7.34 -9.16 18.58
CA LEU A 180 6.62 -8.39 19.60
C LEU A 180 6.98 -8.84 21.02
N GLN A 181 6.98 -10.15 21.28
CA GLN A 181 7.40 -10.68 22.59
C GLN A 181 8.85 -10.31 22.91
N MET A 182 9.72 -10.29 21.90
CA MET A 182 11.11 -9.87 22.06
C MET A 182 11.23 -8.38 22.37
N SER A 183 10.47 -7.53 21.68
CA SER A 183 10.41 -6.09 21.95
C SER A 183 10.06 -5.80 23.41
N GLN A 184 9.13 -6.56 23.99
CA GLN A 184 8.66 -6.39 25.37
C GLN A 184 9.62 -6.95 26.42
N SER A 185 10.43 -7.96 26.08
CA SER A 185 11.31 -8.67 27.01
C SER A 185 12.79 -8.26 26.92
N SER A 186 13.18 -7.61 25.82
CA SER A 186 14.56 -7.21 25.58
C SER A 186 15.01 -6.09 26.52
N LYS A 187 16.27 -6.16 26.96
CA LYS A 187 16.96 -5.07 27.69
C LYS A 187 17.80 -4.19 26.76
N ILE A 188 17.79 -4.47 25.45
CA ILE A 188 18.54 -3.70 24.45
C ILE A 188 17.98 -2.28 24.42
N ARG A 189 18.87 -1.29 24.57
CA ARG A 189 18.55 0.14 24.63
C ARG A 189 19.47 0.92 23.68
N SER A 190 19.66 0.39 22.47
CA SER A 190 20.47 1.06 21.46
C SER A 190 19.73 2.30 20.93
N GLU A 191 20.48 3.23 20.35
CA GLU A 191 19.90 4.41 19.68
C GLU A 191 19.00 4.02 18.50
N ILE A 192 19.29 2.90 17.84
CA ILE A 192 18.58 2.45 16.63
C ILE A 192 17.43 1.47 16.92
N PHE A 193 17.30 0.99 18.15
CA PHE A 193 16.29 -0.02 18.53
C PHE A 193 14.85 0.44 18.28
N HIS A 194 14.59 1.74 18.38
CA HIS A 194 13.28 2.32 18.08
C HIS A 194 12.83 2.08 16.62
N HIS A 195 13.77 1.83 15.68
CA HIS A 195 13.44 1.42 14.31
C HIS A 195 12.87 0.00 14.21
N PHE A 196 13.27 -0.89 15.13
CA PHE A 196 12.70 -2.21 15.27
C PHE A 196 11.31 -2.12 15.90
N GLU A 197 11.17 -1.40 17.02
CA GLU A 197 9.87 -1.22 17.70
C GLU A 197 8.81 -0.64 16.76
N GLY A 198 9.16 0.41 16.01
CA GLY A 198 8.27 1.00 15.02
C GLY A 198 7.83 0.04 13.91
N GLY A 199 8.66 -0.96 13.56
CA GLY A 199 8.27 -1.98 12.58
C GLY A 199 7.45 -3.11 13.16
N VAL A 200 7.67 -3.47 14.42
CA VAL A 200 6.77 -4.37 15.14
C VAL A 200 5.38 -3.75 15.24
N GLN A 201 5.30 -2.46 15.59
CA GLN A 201 4.06 -1.69 15.66
C GLN A 201 3.33 -1.63 14.31
N LEU A 202 4.03 -1.29 13.22
CA LEU A 202 3.48 -1.32 11.87
C LEU A 202 2.89 -2.69 11.52
N GLY A 203 3.67 -3.74 11.76
CA GLY A 203 3.29 -5.11 11.43
C GLY A 203 2.07 -5.60 12.19
N ILE A 204 2.13 -5.57 13.53
CA ILE A 204 1.01 -5.97 14.39
C ILE A 204 -0.23 -5.12 14.10
N GLY A 205 -0.02 -3.83 13.83
CA GLY A 205 -0.99 -2.87 13.35
C GLY A 205 -1.87 -3.37 12.20
N GLY A 206 -1.27 -4.10 11.25
CA GLY A 206 -1.94 -4.57 10.04
C GLY A 206 -2.76 -5.86 10.19
N PHE A 207 -2.69 -6.60 11.31
CA PHE A 207 -3.34 -7.92 11.43
C PHE A 207 -4.53 -7.98 12.40
N ASN A 208 -4.61 -7.07 13.38
CA ASN A 208 -5.65 -7.09 14.39
C ASN A 208 -6.31 -5.71 14.42
N LEU A 209 -7.60 -5.59 14.12
CA LEU A 209 -8.24 -4.27 14.03
C LEU A 209 -8.28 -3.55 15.40
N GLU A 210 -8.68 -4.23 16.47
CA GLU A 210 -8.87 -3.63 17.79
C GLU A 210 -7.54 -3.21 18.43
N VAL A 211 -6.54 -4.08 18.40
CA VAL A 211 -5.20 -3.80 18.96
C VAL A 211 -4.34 -3.02 17.97
N GLY A 212 -4.57 -3.21 16.68
CA GLY A 212 -3.70 -2.70 15.63
C GLY A 212 -3.81 -1.20 15.42
N LEU A 213 -4.99 -0.59 15.59
CA LEU A 213 -5.10 0.87 15.53
C LEU A 213 -4.25 1.54 16.62
N HIS A 214 -4.22 0.97 17.83
CA HIS A 214 -3.33 1.48 18.90
C HIS A 214 -1.86 1.35 18.51
N GLN A 215 -1.42 0.19 18.04
CA GLN A 215 -0.03 -0.04 17.63
C GLN A 215 0.38 0.89 16.49
N LEU A 216 -0.51 1.12 15.51
CA LEU A 216 -0.25 2.06 14.42
C LEU A 216 -0.13 3.50 14.92
N ARG A 217 -0.96 3.94 15.88
CA ARG A 217 -0.88 5.27 16.48
C ARG A 217 0.45 5.48 17.22
N GLU A 218 0.87 4.49 18.01
CA GLU A 218 2.18 4.52 18.68
C GLU A 218 3.32 4.59 17.67
N GLY A 219 3.29 3.74 16.65
CA GLY A 219 4.31 3.73 15.59
C GLY A 219 4.36 5.00 14.77
N ALA A 220 3.20 5.61 14.48
CA ALA A 220 3.09 6.88 13.77
C ALA A 220 3.60 8.07 14.58
N SER A 221 3.47 8.01 15.92
CA SER A 221 3.95 9.05 16.84
C SER A 221 5.45 8.96 17.10
N GLY A 222 6.09 7.84 16.75
CA GLY A 222 7.53 7.62 16.91
C GLY A 222 8.39 8.28 15.83
N SER A 223 9.72 8.17 16.00
CA SER A 223 10.73 8.67 15.04
C SER A 223 11.28 7.59 14.10
N SER A 224 10.67 6.40 14.10
CA SER A 224 11.18 5.27 13.32
C SER A 224 11.07 5.52 11.82
N LEU A 225 11.88 4.80 11.05
CA LEU A 225 11.79 4.74 9.58
C LEU A 225 10.37 4.39 9.09
N ARG A 226 9.61 3.65 9.91
CA ARG A 226 8.29 3.12 9.59
C ARG A 226 7.14 3.98 10.09
N ALA A 227 7.42 5.06 10.83
CA ALA A 227 6.39 5.96 11.36
C ALA A 227 5.47 6.53 10.26
N ILE A 228 6.03 6.86 9.10
CA ILE A 228 5.23 7.33 7.97
C ILE A 228 4.38 6.22 7.35
N LEU A 229 4.85 4.97 7.34
CA LEU A 229 4.07 3.84 6.86
C LEU A 229 2.88 3.56 7.80
N CYS A 230 3.09 3.70 9.11
CA CYS A 230 1.99 3.67 10.08
C CYS A 230 0.99 4.80 9.80
N THR A 231 1.49 6.01 9.54
CA THR A 231 0.66 7.17 9.18
C THR A 231 -0.17 6.90 7.92
N PHE A 232 0.45 6.42 6.82
CA PHE A 232 -0.27 6.06 5.60
C PHE A 232 -1.28 4.94 5.81
N THR A 233 -0.99 3.99 6.70
CA THR A 233 -1.93 2.90 7.04
C THR A 233 -3.15 3.43 7.78
N LEU A 234 -2.96 4.34 8.75
CA LEU A 234 -4.05 5.02 9.45
C LEU A 234 -4.86 5.92 8.50
N LEU A 235 -4.20 6.65 7.61
CA LEU A 235 -4.87 7.47 6.60
C LEU A 235 -5.71 6.61 5.66
N LEU A 236 -5.17 5.50 5.15
CA LEU A 236 -5.93 4.53 4.35
C LEU A 236 -7.14 3.99 5.12
N TYR A 237 -6.96 3.65 6.41
CA TYR A 237 -8.04 3.16 7.25
C TYR A 237 -9.17 4.18 7.39
N HIS A 238 -8.84 5.42 7.79
CA HIS A 238 -9.85 6.45 8.06
C HIS A 238 -10.49 7.04 6.80
N THR A 239 -9.80 7.05 5.65
CA THR A 239 -10.28 7.70 4.41
C THR A 239 -10.88 6.76 3.36
N TYR A 240 -10.60 5.45 3.47
CA TYR A 240 -11.12 4.44 2.56
C TYR A 240 -11.74 3.24 3.29
N VAL A 241 -11.00 2.54 4.16
CA VAL A 241 -11.47 1.26 4.73
C VAL A 241 -12.74 1.44 5.56
N SER A 242 -12.77 2.43 6.45
CA SER A 242 -13.92 2.71 7.31
C SER A 242 -15.19 3.05 6.53
N LEU A 243 -15.03 3.79 5.42
CA LEU A 243 -16.11 4.21 4.52
C LEU A 243 -16.64 3.03 3.71
N ILE A 244 -15.73 2.24 3.12
CA ILE A 244 -16.05 1.08 2.30
C ILE A 244 -16.80 0.03 3.12
N LEU A 245 -16.32 -0.25 4.33
CA LEU A 245 -16.93 -1.22 5.23
C LEU A 245 -18.19 -0.69 5.94
N GLY A 246 -18.52 0.60 5.76
CA GLY A 246 -19.70 1.22 6.38
C GLY A 246 -19.67 1.24 7.91
N THR A 247 -18.48 1.19 8.52
CA THR A 247 -18.30 1.10 9.98
C THR A 247 -18.76 2.37 10.72
N GLY A 248 -18.73 3.52 10.04
CA GLY A 248 -19.02 4.82 10.66
C GLY A 248 -17.91 5.32 11.61
N GLU A 249 -16.80 4.60 11.75
CA GLU A 249 -15.69 4.92 12.67
C GLU A 249 -14.62 5.85 12.04
N ALA A 250 -14.95 6.51 10.92
CA ALA A 250 -14.02 7.40 10.24
C ALA A 250 -13.70 8.63 11.10
N ASN A 251 -12.44 8.77 11.53
CA ASN A 251 -11.98 9.92 12.30
C ASN A 251 -11.12 10.84 11.42
N LEU A 252 -11.76 11.80 10.75
CA LEU A 252 -11.08 12.73 9.84
C LEU A 252 -10.18 13.72 10.58
N LEU A 253 -10.48 14.05 11.84
CA LEU A 253 -9.65 14.94 12.66
C LEU A 253 -8.32 14.28 13.00
N GLU A 254 -8.36 13.00 13.37
CA GLU A 254 -7.17 12.20 13.62
C GLU A 254 -6.34 12.01 12.34
N ALA A 255 -6.99 11.69 11.21
CA ALA A 255 -6.32 11.58 9.92
C ALA A 255 -5.57 12.87 9.56
N GLU A 256 -6.21 14.03 9.72
CA GLU A 256 -5.58 15.33 9.48
C GLU A 256 -4.42 15.57 10.43
N ALA A 257 -4.59 15.31 11.73
CA ALA A 257 -3.53 15.50 12.73
C ALA A 257 -2.26 14.68 12.42
N PHE A 258 -2.41 13.43 11.96
CA PHE A 258 -1.27 12.61 11.54
C PHE A 258 -0.61 13.11 10.25
N LEU A 259 -1.37 13.72 9.34
CA LEU A 259 -0.84 14.22 8.07
C LEU A 259 -0.11 15.57 8.22
N GLN A 260 -0.54 16.44 9.16
CA GLN A 260 -0.02 17.81 9.32
C GLN A 260 1.51 17.92 9.41
N PRO A 261 2.24 17.09 10.20
CA PRO A 261 3.69 17.16 10.26
C PRO A 261 4.36 16.88 8.91
N TYR A 262 3.78 16.00 8.10
CA TYR A 262 4.31 15.65 6.79
C TYR A 262 3.99 16.71 5.72
N LEU A 263 2.87 17.42 5.83
CA LEU A 263 2.58 18.59 4.99
C LEU A 263 3.61 19.70 5.21
N GLN A 264 4.01 19.94 6.47
CA GLN A 264 5.04 20.93 6.80
C GLN A 264 6.43 20.48 6.31
N LYS A 265 6.77 19.21 6.53
CA LYS A 265 8.09 18.67 6.15
C LYS A 265 8.24 18.46 4.65
N PHE A 266 7.17 18.10 3.95
CA PHE A 266 7.17 17.76 2.52
C PHE A 266 6.00 18.41 1.77
N PRO A 267 5.98 19.74 1.62
CA PRO A 267 4.81 20.49 1.09
C PRO A 267 4.49 20.20 -0.39
N LYS A 268 5.41 19.58 -1.12
CA LYS A 268 5.23 19.20 -2.54
C LYS A 268 5.20 17.70 -2.76
N ALA A 269 5.17 16.89 -1.70
CA ALA A 269 5.13 15.44 -1.83
C ALA A 269 3.79 14.98 -2.40
N ALA A 270 3.81 14.23 -3.51
CA ALA A 270 2.60 13.82 -4.20
C ALA A 270 1.68 12.96 -3.32
N LEU A 271 2.23 11.99 -2.59
CA LEU A 271 1.44 11.15 -1.68
C LEU A 271 0.83 11.94 -0.51
N ILE A 272 1.54 12.95 0.00
CA ILE A 272 1.04 13.80 1.09
C ILE A 272 -0.08 14.71 0.58
N LEU A 273 0.10 15.34 -0.58
CA LEU A 273 -0.92 16.15 -1.23
C LEU A 273 -2.15 15.33 -1.60
N PHE A 274 -1.97 14.09 -2.05
CA PHE A 274 -3.07 13.17 -2.34
C PHE A 274 -3.95 12.93 -1.11
N TYR A 275 -3.35 12.62 0.05
CA TYR A 275 -4.13 12.42 1.27
C TYR A 275 -4.76 13.72 1.81
N ASP A 276 -4.09 14.88 1.67
CA ASP A 276 -4.70 16.17 2.04
C ASP A 276 -5.95 16.42 1.18
N ALA A 277 -5.83 16.29 -0.13
CA ALA A 277 -6.96 16.45 -1.05
C ALA A 277 -8.10 15.46 -0.74
N ARG A 278 -7.76 14.19 -0.46
CA ARG A 278 -8.75 13.17 -0.07
C ARG A 278 -9.49 13.51 1.22
N ILE A 279 -8.79 13.99 2.25
CA ILE A 279 -9.43 14.45 3.48
C ILE A 279 -10.36 15.64 3.20
N ASN A 280 -9.96 16.57 2.33
CA ASN A 280 -10.81 17.71 1.95
C ASN A 280 -12.08 17.24 1.20
N ILE A 281 -12.00 16.25 0.30
CA ILE A 281 -13.20 15.62 -0.31
C ILE A 281 -14.14 15.10 0.78
N LEU A 282 -13.62 14.35 1.75
CA LEU A 282 -14.44 13.74 2.81
C LEU A 282 -15.07 14.78 3.76
N LYS A 283 -14.46 15.97 3.86
CA LYS A 283 -15.03 17.12 4.57
C LYS A 283 -16.03 17.92 3.73
N GLY A 284 -16.19 17.61 2.44
CA GLY A 284 -17.04 18.36 1.50
C GLY A 284 -16.38 19.63 0.93
N ASN A 285 -15.07 19.82 1.12
CA ASN A 285 -14.32 20.97 0.62
C ASN A 285 -13.78 20.68 -0.80
N PHE A 286 -14.68 20.55 -1.76
CA PHE A 286 -14.35 20.07 -3.10
C PHE A 286 -13.42 21.02 -3.87
N GLU A 287 -13.65 22.34 -3.82
CA GLU A 287 -12.83 23.33 -4.54
C GLU A 287 -11.38 23.32 -4.07
N LYS A 288 -11.16 23.18 -2.76
CA LYS A 288 -9.81 23.03 -2.19
C LYS A 288 -9.18 21.70 -2.63
N ALA A 289 -9.95 20.61 -2.59
CA ALA A 289 -9.46 19.31 -2.99
C ALA A 289 -9.01 19.29 -4.46
N GLU A 290 -9.74 19.94 -5.37
CA GLU A 290 -9.38 20.05 -6.79
C GLU A 290 -8.02 20.70 -6.98
N VAL A 291 -7.82 21.87 -6.38
CA VAL A 291 -6.54 22.59 -6.46
C VAL A 291 -5.41 21.72 -5.91
N THR A 292 -5.62 21.04 -4.77
CA THR A 292 -4.61 20.16 -4.19
C THR A 292 -4.32 18.94 -5.07
N PHE A 293 -5.31 18.29 -5.69
CA PHE A 293 -5.07 17.19 -6.63
C PHE A 293 -4.34 17.64 -7.89
N GLN A 294 -4.67 18.82 -8.44
CA GLN A 294 -3.95 19.40 -9.56
C GLN A 294 -2.48 19.68 -9.19
N ASN A 295 -2.23 20.21 -7.99
CA ASN A 295 -0.88 20.38 -7.46
C ASN A 295 -0.15 19.04 -7.29
N CYS A 296 -0.84 17.99 -6.83
CA CYS A 296 -0.28 16.64 -6.73
C CYS A 296 0.17 16.10 -8.10
N ILE A 297 -0.67 16.27 -9.13
CA ILE A 297 -0.34 15.89 -10.51
C ILE A 297 0.88 16.69 -11.02
N ALA A 298 0.91 17.99 -10.77
CA ALA A 298 2.02 18.86 -11.18
C ALA A 298 3.34 18.58 -10.44
N ALA A 299 3.28 18.01 -9.23
CA ALA A 299 4.44 17.81 -8.37
C ALA A 299 5.44 16.75 -8.86
N GLN A 300 5.01 15.83 -9.74
CA GLN A 300 5.85 14.75 -10.24
C GLN A 300 5.37 14.27 -11.62
N GLN A 301 6.27 13.73 -12.45
CA GLN A 301 5.92 13.17 -13.77
C GLN A 301 6.45 11.74 -14.00
N GLU A 302 7.18 11.21 -13.02
CA GLU A 302 7.89 9.94 -13.12
C GLU A 302 6.94 8.76 -12.88
N TRP A 303 6.01 8.89 -11.93
CA TRP A 303 5.07 7.85 -11.52
C TRP A 303 3.65 8.21 -11.97
N LYS A 304 3.34 7.91 -13.23
CA LYS A 304 2.01 8.12 -13.83
C LYS A 304 0.84 7.47 -13.07
N PRO A 305 0.97 6.32 -12.40
CA PRO A 305 -0.14 5.76 -11.62
C PRO A 305 -0.66 6.69 -10.51
N ILE A 306 0.19 7.54 -9.93
CA ILE A 306 -0.25 8.55 -8.94
C ILE A 306 -1.17 9.59 -9.61
N HIS A 307 -0.91 9.94 -10.88
CA HIS A 307 -1.81 10.80 -11.65
C HIS A 307 -3.17 10.13 -11.86
N HIS A 308 -3.18 8.84 -12.17
CA HIS A 308 -4.43 8.08 -12.35
C HIS A 308 -5.25 8.03 -11.05
N LEU A 309 -4.60 7.89 -9.88
CA LEU A 309 -5.29 8.03 -8.59
C LEU A 309 -5.93 9.43 -8.44
N CYS A 310 -5.21 10.49 -8.82
CA CYS A 310 -5.75 11.86 -8.77
C CYS A 310 -6.90 12.05 -9.78
N TYR A 311 -6.79 11.51 -11.00
CA TYR A 311 -7.85 11.59 -12.01
C TYR A 311 -9.13 10.91 -11.53
N TRP A 312 -9.00 9.77 -10.82
CA TRP A 312 -10.13 9.08 -10.22
C TRP A 312 -10.85 9.96 -9.19
N GLU A 313 -10.10 10.55 -8.26
CA GLU A 313 -10.69 11.42 -7.24
C GLU A 313 -11.26 12.71 -7.84
N LEU A 314 -10.58 13.33 -8.83
CA LEU A 314 -11.06 14.52 -9.53
C LEU A 314 -12.33 14.25 -10.34
N MET A 315 -12.42 13.09 -11.01
CA MET A 315 -13.64 12.68 -11.72
C MET A 315 -14.86 12.67 -10.78
N TRP A 316 -14.71 12.08 -9.59
CA TRP A 316 -15.78 12.07 -8.59
C TRP A 316 -16.02 13.44 -7.97
N CYS A 317 -14.97 14.22 -7.70
CA CYS A 317 -15.08 15.59 -7.20
C CYS A 317 -15.95 16.45 -8.11
N TYR A 318 -15.65 16.48 -9.42
CA TYR A 318 -16.47 17.20 -10.41
C TYR A 318 -17.87 16.62 -10.57
N SER A 319 -18.03 15.29 -10.47
CA SER A 319 -19.35 14.65 -10.50
C SER A 319 -20.23 15.08 -9.32
N PHE A 320 -19.68 15.21 -8.12
CA PHE A 320 -20.41 15.70 -6.95
C PHE A 320 -20.82 17.17 -7.08
N GLN A 321 -20.02 17.98 -7.78
CA GLN A 321 -20.34 19.37 -8.11
C GLN A 321 -21.25 19.52 -9.33
N GLN A 322 -21.58 18.43 -10.03
CA GLN A 322 -22.34 18.43 -11.29
C GLN A 322 -21.64 19.12 -12.47
N ASP A 323 -20.31 19.27 -12.41
CA ASP A 323 -19.50 19.64 -13.58
C ASP A 323 -19.17 18.37 -14.39
N TRP A 324 -20.16 17.91 -15.14
CA TRP A 324 -20.07 16.67 -15.90
C TRP A 324 -19.02 16.73 -17.01
N LEU A 325 -18.68 17.92 -17.52
CA LEU A 325 -17.70 18.07 -18.59
C LEU A 325 -16.28 17.86 -18.07
N GLN A 326 -15.94 18.43 -16.92
CA GLN A 326 -14.65 18.13 -16.28
C GLN A 326 -14.60 16.67 -15.80
N ALA A 327 -15.68 16.15 -15.21
CA ALA A 327 -15.74 14.75 -14.81
C ALA A 327 -15.47 13.81 -16.00
N TYR A 328 -16.08 14.08 -17.16
CA TYR A 328 -15.86 13.33 -18.40
C TYR A 328 -14.40 13.38 -18.84
N ARG A 329 -13.74 14.55 -18.79
CA ARG A 329 -12.32 14.66 -19.19
C ARG A 329 -11.42 13.73 -18.39
N TYR A 330 -11.60 13.65 -17.07
CA TYR A 330 -10.82 12.73 -16.24
C TYR A 330 -11.21 11.26 -16.45
N ALA A 331 -12.49 10.96 -16.64
CA ALA A 331 -12.94 9.61 -17.00
C ALA A 331 -12.34 9.13 -18.33
N ASP A 332 -12.26 10.02 -19.32
CA ASP A 332 -11.65 9.75 -20.61
C ASP A 332 -10.13 9.55 -20.52
N LEU A 333 -9.42 10.39 -19.73
CA LEU A 333 -7.99 10.19 -19.44
C LEU A 333 -7.73 8.83 -18.79
N LEU A 334 -8.53 8.43 -17.79
CA LEU A 334 -8.43 7.11 -17.17
C LEU A 334 -8.68 5.98 -18.18
N CYS A 335 -9.73 6.13 -19.00
CA CYS A 335 -10.07 5.17 -20.05
C CYS A 335 -8.95 5.00 -21.08
N LYS A 336 -8.26 6.08 -21.45
CA LYS A 336 -7.16 6.07 -22.43
C LYS A 336 -5.85 5.55 -21.82
N GLU A 337 -5.45 6.11 -20.68
CA GLU A 337 -4.12 5.91 -20.12
C GLU A 337 -4.02 4.74 -19.14
N SER A 338 -5.00 4.57 -18.25
CA SER A 338 -4.90 3.58 -17.19
C SER A 338 -5.29 2.20 -17.71
N ARG A 339 -4.50 1.19 -17.37
CA ARG A 339 -4.79 -0.22 -17.68
C ARG A 339 -5.64 -0.91 -16.62
N TRP A 340 -5.78 -0.30 -15.45
CA TRP A 340 -6.66 -0.80 -14.40
C TRP A 340 -8.09 -0.87 -14.92
N SER A 341 -8.72 -2.05 -14.90
CA SER A 341 -10.15 -2.24 -15.11
C SER A 341 -10.80 -1.41 -16.24
N LYS A 342 -10.38 -1.63 -17.50
CA LYS A 342 -10.89 -0.89 -18.67
C LYS A 342 -12.42 -0.83 -18.74
N ALA A 343 -13.11 -1.91 -18.38
CA ALA A 343 -14.58 -1.94 -18.38
C ALA A 343 -15.20 -0.96 -17.37
N ILE A 344 -14.62 -0.78 -16.16
CA ILE A 344 -15.11 0.23 -15.20
C ILE A 344 -14.99 1.63 -15.80
N TYR A 345 -13.83 1.96 -16.38
CA TYR A 345 -13.63 3.30 -16.89
C TYR A 345 -14.49 3.61 -18.11
N VAL A 346 -14.66 2.65 -19.02
CA VAL A 346 -15.56 2.79 -20.16
C VAL A 346 -17.00 2.97 -19.67
N PHE A 347 -17.45 2.14 -18.74
CA PHE A 347 -18.79 2.25 -18.15
C PHE A 347 -19.00 3.59 -17.45
N GLN A 348 -18.05 4.01 -16.61
CA GLN A 348 -18.14 5.27 -15.88
C GLN A 348 -18.11 6.48 -16.82
N LYS A 349 -17.26 6.44 -17.86
CA LYS A 349 -17.23 7.44 -18.93
C LYS A 349 -18.59 7.54 -19.64
N ALA A 350 -19.20 6.41 -20.00
CA ALA A 350 -20.51 6.37 -20.61
C ALA A 350 -21.60 6.91 -19.68
N ALA A 351 -21.57 6.54 -18.39
CA ALA A 351 -22.51 7.03 -17.39
C ALA A 351 -22.41 8.55 -17.19
N ILE A 352 -21.20 9.12 -17.16
CA ILE A 352 -21.00 10.58 -17.06
C ILE A 352 -21.48 11.27 -18.34
N LEU A 353 -21.25 10.70 -19.52
CA LEU A 353 -21.76 11.25 -20.79
C LEU A 353 -23.29 11.33 -20.81
N CYS A 354 -24.00 10.37 -20.20
CA CYS A 354 -25.46 10.44 -20.06
C CYS A 354 -25.96 11.62 -19.23
N MET A 355 -25.11 12.21 -18.38
CA MET A 355 -25.45 13.37 -17.55
C MET A 355 -25.21 14.70 -18.27
N LEU A 356 -24.50 14.70 -19.40
CA LEU A 356 -24.21 15.90 -20.18
C LEU A 356 -25.38 16.27 -21.11
N PRO A 357 -25.57 17.57 -21.40
CA PRO A 357 -26.47 18.00 -22.46
C PRO A 357 -26.04 17.45 -23.83
N ASP A 358 -27.00 17.12 -24.70
CA ASP A 358 -26.75 16.58 -26.05
C ASP A 358 -25.79 17.43 -26.89
N VAL A 359 -25.79 18.76 -26.67
CA VAL A 359 -24.88 19.68 -27.37
C VAL A 359 -23.43 19.40 -27.00
N ASP A 360 -23.15 19.21 -25.71
CA ASP A 360 -21.81 18.95 -25.20
C ASP A 360 -21.35 17.54 -25.56
N VAL A 361 -22.26 16.54 -25.49
CA VAL A 361 -21.97 15.17 -25.95
C VAL A 361 -21.51 15.15 -27.41
N LYS A 362 -22.14 15.94 -28.29
CA LYS A 362 -21.71 16.01 -29.69
C LYS A 362 -20.28 16.55 -29.85
N THR A 363 -19.81 17.42 -28.95
CA THR A 363 -18.44 17.95 -29.00
C THR A 363 -17.38 16.91 -28.64
N THR A 364 -17.74 15.87 -27.89
CA THR A 364 -16.81 14.80 -27.51
C THR A 364 -16.58 13.80 -28.64
N GLY A 365 -17.54 13.68 -29.57
CA GLY A 365 -17.49 12.72 -30.68
C GLY A 365 -17.73 11.27 -30.26
N GLU A 366 -18.19 11.04 -29.03
CA GLU A 366 -18.44 9.71 -28.47
C GLU A 366 -19.83 9.19 -28.83
N ASP A 367 -19.94 7.87 -29.03
CA ASP A 367 -21.22 7.16 -29.11
C ASP A 367 -21.50 6.45 -27.79
N ILE A 368 -22.41 7.02 -26.99
CA ILE A 368 -22.77 6.51 -25.65
C ILE A 368 -23.26 5.05 -25.74
N VAL A 369 -24.04 4.70 -26.75
CA VAL A 369 -24.61 3.35 -26.89
C VAL A 369 -23.51 2.36 -27.21
N ALA A 370 -22.56 2.74 -28.06
CA ALA A 370 -21.39 1.92 -28.37
C ALA A 370 -20.50 1.71 -27.14
N LEU A 371 -20.36 2.71 -26.26
CA LEU A 371 -19.56 2.58 -25.04
C LEU A 371 -20.18 1.61 -24.00
N PHE A 372 -21.51 1.45 -23.96
CA PHE A 372 -22.15 0.48 -23.07
C PHE A 372 -22.15 -0.96 -23.60
N ARG A 373 -21.83 -1.17 -24.88
CA ARG A 373 -21.80 -2.49 -25.54
C ARG A 373 -20.39 -3.05 -25.54
#